data_AF-A0A250FUP8-F1
#
_entry.id   AF-A0A250FUP8-F1
#
_cell.length_a   1.000
_cell.length_b   1.000
_cell.length_c   1.000
_cell.angle_alpha   90.00
_cell.angle_beta   90.00
_cell.angle_gamma   90.00
#
_symmetry.space_group_name_H-M   'P 1'
#
loop_
_entity.id
_entity.type
_entity.pdbx_description
1 polymer ?
#
loop_
_entity_poly.entity_id
_entity_poly.type
_entity_poly.pdbx_seq_one_letter_code
_entity_poly.pdbx_strand_id
1 'polypeptide(L)'
;MEENKWFDEEEFFTPFNEELIYKIGEADSLSFRKKSELSQALALYKSVEPLAHDESNFGDGGKLYQTMFFARYANALSIANFPEEALKMSQLSEKIMINDASSQYTENYLFLGNVHLKMKDFDKAITLYDKGINHYKENFEDGKEIVLLCTRKALILLHLNNNEEAKKYFFLAEKYNKTYEKLKPYAFQNDNQAENLLLYFFLKEIYLKENNIKKSELYREKYFYCLQNLTLEEILFEIENNFLLEIIADKILNDFR
;
A
#
# COMPACT_ATOMS: atom_id res chain seq x y z
N MET A 1 -26.60 -49.47 11.38
CA MET A 1 -26.75 -48.62 10.18
C MET A 1 -27.01 -47.23 10.71
N GLU A 2 -25.93 -46.46 10.88
CA GLU A 2 -26.00 -45.05 11.28
C GLU A 2 -26.26 -44.23 10.02
N GLU A 3 -27.33 -43.45 10.04
CA GLU A 3 -27.70 -42.56 8.94
C GLU A 3 -26.71 -41.39 8.89
N ASN A 4 -26.03 -41.26 7.75
CA ASN A 4 -25.30 -40.07 7.37
C ASN A 4 -26.26 -38.88 7.36
N LYS A 5 -26.14 -37.99 8.36
CA LYS A 5 -26.62 -36.61 8.24
C LYS A 5 -25.70 -35.88 7.27
N TRP A 6 -26.10 -35.90 5.99
CA TRP A 6 -25.59 -34.95 5.01
C TRP A 6 -25.94 -33.54 5.51
N PHE A 7 -24.97 -32.64 5.44
CA PHE A 7 -25.13 -31.24 5.78
C PHE A 7 -26.29 -30.66 4.97
N ASP A 8 -27.24 -29.99 5.62
CA ASP A 8 -28.20 -29.12 4.94
C ASP A 8 -27.41 -27.94 4.36
N GLU A 9 -27.01 -28.06 3.09
CA GLU A 9 -26.35 -27.02 2.28
C GLU A 9 -27.35 -25.93 1.85
N GLU A 10 -28.07 -25.33 2.80
CA GLU A 10 -28.58 -23.97 2.62
C GLU A 10 -27.54 -23.01 3.19
N GLU A 11 -26.38 -22.91 2.52
CA GLU A 11 -25.55 -21.72 2.64
C GLU A 11 -26.40 -20.54 2.18
N PHE A 12 -26.99 -19.84 3.14
CA PHE A 12 -27.66 -18.57 2.91
C PHE A 12 -26.63 -17.61 2.32
N PHE A 13 -26.61 -17.52 1.00
CA PHE A 13 -25.78 -16.58 0.28
C PHE A 13 -26.30 -15.18 0.63
N THR A 14 -25.65 -14.50 1.58
CA THR A 14 -26.03 -13.14 1.96
C THR A 14 -25.85 -12.26 0.71
N PRO A 15 -26.95 -11.69 0.16
CA PRO A 15 -26.87 -11.00 -1.12
C PRO A 15 -26.00 -9.75 -0.97
N PHE A 16 -24.96 -9.63 -1.79
CA PHE A 16 -24.18 -8.40 -1.93
C PHE A 16 -24.80 -7.49 -2.99
N ASN A 17 -24.51 -6.19 -2.90
CA ASN A 17 -24.89 -5.25 -3.93
C ASN A 17 -23.93 -5.39 -5.13
N GLU A 18 -24.41 -5.99 -6.23
CA GLU A 18 -23.59 -6.27 -7.42
C GLU A 18 -22.93 -5.02 -8.01
N GLU A 19 -23.65 -3.88 -8.01
CA GLU A 19 -23.12 -2.60 -8.52
C GLU A 19 -21.92 -2.13 -7.68
N LEU A 20 -22.04 -2.21 -6.35
CA LEU A 20 -20.97 -1.85 -5.42
C LEU A 20 -19.73 -2.71 -5.66
N ILE A 21 -19.88 -4.05 -5.68
CA ILE A 21 -18.76 -4.98 -5.85
C ILE A 21 -18.10 -4.81 -7.22
N TYR A 22 -18.89 -4.69 -8.29
CA TYR A 22 -18.37 -4.50 -9.64
C TYR A 22 -17.53 -3.23 -9.76
N LYS A 23 -18.07 -2.10 -9.29
CA LYS A 23 -17.38 -0.81 -9.40
C LYS A 23 -16.16 -0.70 -8.50
N ILE A 24 -16.17 -1.32 -7.31
CA ILE A 24 -14.99 -1.43 -6.47
C ILE A 24 -13.92 -2.25 -7.19
N GLY A 25 -14.29 -3.42 -7.74
CA GLY A 25 -13.36 -4.25 -8.51
C GLY A 25 -12.78 -3.53 -9.73
N GLU A 26 -13.58 -2.73 -10.43
CA GLU A 26 -13.11 -1.90 -11.54
C GLU A 26 -12.13 -0.82 -11.03
N ALA A 27 -12.46 -0.12 -9.94
CA ALA A 27 -11.59 0.90 -9.35
C ALA A 27 -10.25 0.32 -8.88
N ASP A 28 -10.28 -0.86 -8.26
CA ASP A 28 -9.11 -1.55 -7.70
C ASP A 28 -8.22 -2.17 -8.79
N SER A 29 -8.75 -2.35 -10.00
CA SER A 29 -7.95 -2.78 -11.16
C SER A 29 -7.06 -1.67 -11.74
N LEU A 30 -7.27 -0.42 -11.31
CA LEU A 30 -6.51 0.74 -11.75
C LEU A 30 -5.24 0.91 -10.91
N SER A 31 -4.12 1.22 -11.55
CA SER A 31 -2.81 1.23 -10.87
C SER A 31 -2.55 2.47 -10.00
N PHE A 32 -3.39 3.50 -10.16
CA PHE A 32 -3.20 4.86 -9.66
C PHE A 32 -1.88 5.51 -10.07
N ARG A 33 -1.18 5.03 -11.11
CA ARG A 33 0.12 5.60 -11.54
C ARG A 33 0.00 6.72 -12.57
N LYS A 34 -1.21 6.97 -13.06
CA LYS A 34 -1.54 8.04 -14.01
C LYS A 34 -2.69 8.87 -13.48
N LYS A 35 -2.67 10.17 -13.79
CA LYS A 35 -3.72 11.12 -13.37
C LYS A 35 -5.11 10.73 -13.92
N SER A 36 -5.17 10.18 -15.13
CA SER A 36 -6.42 9.68 -15.73
C SER A 36 -6.99 8.49 -14.97
N GLU A 37 -6.17 7.49 -14.66
CA GLU A 37 -6.56 6.29 -13.89
C GLU A 37 -7.02 6.65 -12.48
N LEU A 38 -6.28 7.53 -11.79
CA LEU A 38 -6.69 8.05 -10.47
C LEU A 38 -8.06 8.76 -10.53
N SER A 39 -8.29 9.57 -11.56
CA SER A 39 -9.57 10.28 -11.75
C SER A 39 -10.72 9.31 -12.00
N GLN A 40 -10.48 8.25 -12.79
CA GLN A 40 -11.47 7.20 -13.05
C GLN A 40 -11.82 6.43 -11.76
N ALA A 41 -10.80 6.02 -10.99
CA ALA A 41 -11.00 5.32 -9.73
C ALA A 41 -11.83 6.15 -8.73
N LEU A 42 -11.51 7.44 -8.60
CA LEU A 42 -12.25 8.35 -7.72
C LEU A 42 -13.71 8.50 -8.16
N ALA A 43 -13.98 8.56 -9.47
CA ALA A 43 -15.35 8.61 -9.98
C ALA A 43 -16.13 7.34 -9.62
N LEU A 44 -15.50 6.16 -9.75
CA LEU A 44 -16.08 4.88 -9.39
C LEU A 44 -16.38 4.80 -7.89
N TYR A 45 -15.38 5.04 -7.02
CA TYR A 45 -15.57 5.05 -5.57
C TYR A 45 -16.66 6.03 -5.13
N LYS A 46 -16.64 7.26 -5.64
CA LYS A 46 -17.65 8.28 -5.33
C LYS A 46 -19.07 7.86 -5.74
N SER A 47 -19.20 7.12 -6.84
CA SER A 47 -20.52 6.67 -7.32
C SER A 47 -21.15 5.61 -6.41
N VAL A 48 -20.34 4.91 -5.60
CA VAL A 48 -20.82 3.83 -4.70
C VAL A 48 -20.62 4.13 -3.21
N GLU A 49 -19.99 5.26 -2.84
CA GLU A 49 -19.83 5.70 -1.44
C GLU A 49 -21.14 5.62 -0.64
N PRO A 50 -22.32 6.07 -1.14
CA PRO A 50 -23.57 5.98 -0.37
C PRO A 50 -23.96 4.54 -0.04
N LEU A 51 -23.68 3.58 -0.93
CA LEU A 51 -23.96 2.17 -0.72
C LEU A 51 -22.98 1.54 0.27
N ALA A 52 -21.72 1.97 0.23
CA ALA A 52 -20.67 1.44 1.09
C ALA A 52 -20.86 1.75 2.58
N HIS A 53 -21.74 2.69 2.95
CA HIS A 53 -22.08 2.98 4.35
C HIS A 53 -22.93 1.90 5.03
N ASP A 54 -23.64 1.07 4.25
CA ASP A 54 -24.43 -0.06 4.76
C ASP A 54 -23.62 -1.35 4.59
N GLU A 55 -23.20 -1.94 5.71
CA GLU A 55 -22.36 -3.14 5.70
C GLU A 55 -23.04 -4.36 5.06
N SER A 56 -24.38 -4.41 5.06
CA SER A 56 -25.13 -5.51 4.45
C SER A 56 -24.96 -5.56 2.93
N ASN A 57 -24.57 -4.43 2.29
CA ASN A 57 -24.30 -4.40 0.85
C ASN A 57 -23.05 -5.19 0.45
N PHE A 58 -22.21 -5.61 1.41
CA PHE A 58 -21.01 -6.39 1.16
C PHE A 58 -21.16 -7.90 1.45
N GLY A 59 -22.32 -8.35 1.92
CA GLY A 59 -22.56 -9.77 2.26
C GLY A 59 -21.69 -10.27 3.43
N ASP A 60 -21.31 -11.55 3.38
CA ASP A 60 -20.48 -12.17 4.41
C ASP A 60 -19.07 -11.56 4.43
N GLY A 61 -18.63 -11.10 5.60
CA GLY A 61 -17.39 -10.32 5.73
C GLY A 61 -17.59 -8.83 5.46
N GLY A 62 -18.83 -8.33 5.50
CA GLY A 62 -19.15 -6.98 5.05
C GLY A 62 -18.33 -5.86 5.70
N LYS A 63 -17.95 -6.00 6.97
CA LYS A 63 -17.06 -5.05 7.65
C LYS A 63 -15.64 -5.04 7.11
N LEU A 64 -15.09 -6.19 6.73
CA LEU A 64 -13.76 -6.27 6.13
C LEU A 64 -13.75 -5.51 4.80
N TYR A 65 -14.69 -5.83 3.90
CA TYR A 65 -14.78 -5.18 2.60
C TYR A 65 -15.13 -3.70 2.69
N GLN A 66 -16.02 -3.32 3.62
CA GLN A 66 -16.32 -1.92 3.92
C GLN A 66 -15.07 -1.17 4.41
N THR A 67 -14.28 -1.78 5.29
CA THR A 67 -13.04 -1.19 5.80
C THR A 67 -12.02 -0.98 4.69
N MET A 68 -11.83 -2.00 3.84
CA MET A 68 -10.94 -1.94 2.67
C MET A 68 -11.38 -0.86 1.69
N PHE A 69 -12.68 -0.77 1.40
CA PHE A 69 -13.24 0.28 0.56
C PHE A 69 -12.88 1.66 1.09
N PHE A 70 -13.16 1.95 2.36
CA PHE A 70 -12.88 3.27 2.93
C PHE A 70 -11.39 3.56 3.00
N ALA A 71 -10.54 2.58 3.29
CA ALA A 71 -9.09 2.75 3.29
C ALA A 71 -8.55 3.07 1.88
N ARG A 72 -8.96 2.31 0.87
CA ARG A 72 -8.58 2.53 -0.54
C ARG A 72 -9.06 3.87 -1.06
N TYR A 73 -10.32 4.21 -0.78
CA TYR A 73 -10.88 5.48 -1.19
C TYR A 73 -10.17 6.67 -0.51
N ALA A 74 -9.86 6.56 0.78
CA ALA A 74 -9.08 7.55 1.51
C ALA A 74 -7.69 7.76 0.89
N ASN A 75 -7.00 6.66 0.54
CA ASN A 75 -5.69 6.74 -0.12
C ASN A 75 -5.78 7.40 -1.50
N ALA A 76 -6.77 7.05 -2.32
CA ALA A 76 -6.99 7.69 -3.62
C ALA A 76 -7.28 9.20 -3.49
N LEU A 77 -8.13 9.61 -2.53
CA LEU A 77 -8.42 11.02 -2.24
C LEU A 77 -7.16 11.77 -1.79
N SER A 78 -6.34 11.14 -0.97
CA SER A 78 -5.07 11.69 -0.49
C SER A 78 -4.07 11.93 -1.63
N ILE A 79 -3.93 10.98 -2.55
CA ILE A 79 -3.10 11.11 -3.76
C ILE A 79 -3.62 12.25 -4.64
N ALA A 80 -4.94 12.39 -4.78
CA ALA A 80 -5.56 13.45 -5.57
C ALA A 80 -5.64 14.82 -4.86
N ASN A 81 -5.01 14.97 -3.68
CA ASN A 81 -4.98 16.19 -2.88
C ASN A 81 -6.38 16.67 -2.40
N PHE A 82 -7.23 15.75 -1.96
CA PHE A 82 -8.48 16.01 -1.23
C PHE A 82 -8.33 15.62 0.25
N PRO A 83 -7.57 16.39 1.05
CA PRO A 83 -7.14 15.97 2.39
C PRO A 83 -8.28 15.85 3.41
N GLU A 84 -9.31 16.68 3.33
CA GLU A 84 -10.44 16.64 4.28
C GLU A 84 -11.30 15.39 4.06
N GLU A 85 -11.62 15.09 2.81
CA GLU A 85 -12.36 13.90 2.41
C GLU A 85 -11.53 12.63 2.68
N ALA A 86 -10.23 12.65 2.37
CA ALA A 86 -9.32 11.55 2.68
C ALA A 86 -9.30 11.26 4.19
N LEU A 87 -9.21 12.29 5.04
CA LEU A 87 -9.24 12.12 6.48
C LEU A 87 -10.59 11.56 6.95
N LYS A 88 -11.71 12.04 6.41
CA LYS A 88 -13.05 11.52 6.73
C LYS A 88 -13.17 10.03 6.41
N MET A 89 -12.76 9.61 5.21
CA MET A 89 -12.78 8.19 4.81
C MET A 89 -11.82 7.35 5.66
N SER A 90 -10.63 7.89 5.97
CA SER A 90 -9.65 7.24 6.86
C SER A 90 -10.23 6.99 8.25
N GLN A 91 -10.91 7.96 8.85
CA GLN A 91 -11.55 7.83 10.16
C GLN A 91 -12.68 6.81 10.18
N LEU A 92 -13.45 6.70 9.08
CA LEU A 92 -14.48 5.67 8.95
C LEU A 92 -13.87 4.26 8.95
N SER A 93 -12.82 4.05 8.15
CA SER A 93 -12.08 2.78 8.10
C SER A 93 -11.46 2.43 9.46
N GLU A 94 -10.74 3.37 10.10
CA GLU A 94 -10.11 3.14 11.42
C GLU A 94 -11.16 2.81 12.50
N LYS A 95 -12.33 3.46 12.47
CA LYS A 95 -13.42 3.17 13.40
C LYS A 95 -13.94 1.74 13.26
N ILE A 96 -14.06 1.21 12.06
CA ILE A 96 -14.49 -0.19 11.84
C ILE A 96 -13.42 -1.15 12.35
N MET A 97 -12.14 -0.91 12.00
CA MET A 97 -10.98 -1.71 12.46
C MET A 97 -10.85 -1.82 13.98
N ILE A 98 -11.18 -0.75 14.71
CA ILE A 98 -11.17 -0.73 16.18
C ILE A 98 -12.28 -1.60 16.75
N ASN A 99 -13.46 -1.59 16.11
CA ASN A 99 -14.64 -2.31 16.59
C ASN A 99 -14.69 -3.76 16.11
N ASP A 100 -13.87 -4.14 15.13
CA ASP A 100 -13.86 -5.48 14.57
C ASP A 100 -12.45 -5.90 14.16
N ALA A 101 -11.84 -6.78 14.96
CA ALA A 101 -10.50 -7.31 14.69
C ALA A 101 -10.42 -8.08 13.37
N SER A 102 -11.52 -8.68 12.89
CA SER A 102 -11.55 -9.40 11.61
C SER A 102 -11.47 -8.48 10.38
N SER A 103 -11.69 -7.17 10.58
CA SER A 103 -11.56 -6.16 9.53
C SER A 103 -10.16 -5.54 9.45
N GLN A 104 -9.26 -5.94 10.35
CA GLN A 104 -7.87 -5.51 10.31
C GLN A 104 -7.14 -6.28 9.23
N TYR A 105 -6.50 -5.54 8.33
CA TYR A 105 -5.70 -6.08 7.25
C TYR A 105 -4.48 -5.19 7.05
N THR A 106 -3.33 -5.76 6.68
CA THR A 106 -2.07 -5.01 6.55
C THR A 106 -2.21 -3.84 5.58
N GLU A 107 -2.95 -4.04 4.49
CA GLU A 107 -3.20 -3.02 3.46
C GLU A 107 -3.95 -1.80 4.01
N ASN A 108 -4.93 -2.00 4.89
CA ASN A 108 -5.70 -0.91 5.49
C ASN A 108 -4.76 0.03 6.26
N TYR A 109 -3.87 -0.53 7.09
CA TYR A 109 -2.88 0.26 7.83
C TYR A 109 -1.93 1.04 6.90
N LEU A 110 -1.53 0.46 5.77
CA LEU A 110 -0.71 1.14 4.78
C LEU A 110 -1.42 2.36 4.20
N PHE A 111 -2.65 2.20 3.76
CA PHE A 111 -3.44 3.27 3.14
C PHE A 111 -3.77 4.39 4.13
N LEU A 112 -4.21 4.05 5.34
CA LEU A 112 -4.46 5.05 6.38
C LEU A 112 -3.16 5.80 6.73
N GLY A 113 -2.04 5.08 6.84
CA GLY A 113 -0.73 5.69 7.09
C GLY A 113 -0.31 6.66 5.98
N ASN A 114 -0.60 6.34 4.71
CA ASN A 114 -0.33 7.23 3.58
C ASN A 114 -1.14 8.53 3.63
N VAL A 115 -2.40 8.49 4.10
CA VAL A 115 -3.22 9.70 4.33
C VAL A 115 -2.51 10.63 5.31
N HIS A 116 -2.13 10.11 6.49
CA HIS A 116 -1.44 10.90 7.50
C HIS A 116 -0.06 11.37 7.05
N LEU A 117 0.67 10.53 6.30
CA LEU A 117 1.93 10.90 5.68
C LEU A 117 1.72 12.15 4.81
N LYS A 118 0.76 12.13 3.88
CA LYS A 118 0.46 13.27 3.00
C LYS A 118 0.06 14.54 3.76
N MET A 119 -0.61 14.38 4.90
CA MET A 119 -0.94 15.48 5.81
C MET A 119 0.24 15.95 6.68
N LYS A 120 1.42 15.33 6.54
CA LYS A 120 2.63 15.56 7.36
C LYS A 120 2.44 15.26 8.84
N ASP A 121 1.46 14.43 9.18
CA ASP A 121 1.25 13.87 10.51
C ASP A 121 2.11 12.60 10.67
N PHE A 122 3.41 12.82 10.84
CA PHE A 122 4.40 11.75 10.85
C PHE A 122 4.22 10.77 12.01
N ASP A 123 3.82 11.24 13.18
CA ASP A 123 3.66 10.39 14.37
C ASP A 123 2.51 9.40 14.17
N LYS A 124 1.37 9.87 13.65
CA LYS A 124 0.23 9.01 13.34
C LYS A 124 0.53 8.06 12.16
N ALA A 125 1.22 8.54 11.13
CA ALA A 125 1.66 7.70 10.01
C ALA A 125 2.58 6.56 10.49
N ILE A 126 3.60 6.86 11.30
CA ILE A 126 4.49 5.84 11.90
C ILE A 126 3.68 4.86 12.75
N THR A 127 2.76 5.35 13.57
CA THR A 127 1.90 4.50 14.42
C THR A 127 1.08 3.52 13.59
N LEU A 128 0.47 3.98 12.50
CA LEU A 128 -0.30 3.13 11.59
C LEU A 128 0.61 2.12 10.88
N TYR A 129 1.78 2.54 10.43
CA TYR A 129 2.73 1.63 9.81
C TYR A 129 3.24 0.55 10.77
N ASP A 130 3.46 0.89 12.04
CA ASP A 130 3.82 -0.10 13.07
C ASP A 130 2.71 -1.11 13.34
N LYS A 131 1.46 -0.65 13.38
CA LYS A 131 0.31 -1.57 13.50
C LYS A 131 0.25 -2.53 12.32
N GLY A 132 0.40 -2.04 11.09
CA GLY A 132 0.45 -2.88 9.89
C GLY A 132 1.61 -3.88 9.92
N ILE A 133 2.80 -3.45 10.32
CA ILE A 133 3.99 -4.32 10.43
C ILE A 133 3.78 -5.43 11.46
N ASN A 134 3.16 -5.11 12.60
CA ASN A 134 2.88 -6.10 13.65
C ASN A 134 1.77 -7.07 13.22
N HIS A 135 0.70 -6.56 12.64
CA HIS A 135 -0.39 -7.37 12.12
C HIS A 135 0.09 -8.37 11.05
N TYR A 136 0.94 -7.94 10.13
CA TYR A 136 1.57 -8.82 9.15
C TYR A 136 2.35 -9.97 9.81
N LYS A 137 3.12 -9.68 10.87
CA LYS A 137 3.93 -10.71 11.56
C LYS A 137 3.06 -11.74 12.28
N GLU A 138 1.88 -11.34 12.73
CA GLU A 138 0.92 -12.20 13.42
C GLU A 138 0.13 -13.08 12.45
N ASN A 139 -0.21 -12.55 11.26
CA ASN A 139 -1.14 -13.20 10.33
C ASN A 139 -0.50 -13.75 9.05
N PHE A 140 0.78 -13.45 8.79
CA PHE A 140 1.54 -13.91 7.62
C PHE A 140 0.83 -13.63 6.27
N GLU A 141 0.33 -12.42 6.12
CA GLU A 141 -0.35 -11.96 4.90
C GLU A 141 0.59 -11.85 3.69
N ASP A 142 0.08 -11.32 2.57
CA ASP A 142 0.89 -11.13 1.37
C ASP A 142 2.09 -10.21 1.62
N GLY A 143 3.25 -10.61 1.09
CA GLY A 143 4.54 -9.99 1.42
C GLY A 143 4.78 -8.62 0.80
N LYS A 144 3.86 -8.13 -0.04
CA LYS A 144 4.02 -6.87 -0.77
C LYS A 144 3.81 -5.66 0.15
N GLU A 145 2.72 -5.66 0.92
CA GLU A 145 2.31 -4.53 1.75
C GLU A 145 3.33 -4.27 2.88
N ILE A 146 3.91 -5.33 3.45
CA ILE A 146 4.95 -5.20 4.48
C ILE A 146 6.22 -4.51 3.96
N VAL A 147 6.58 -4.72 2.70
CA VAL A 147 7.72 -4.03 2.06
C VAL A 147 7.43 -2.53 1.98
N LEU A 148 6.22 -2.16 1.57
CA LEU A 148 5.78 -0.77 1.50
C LEU A 148 5.73 -0.11 2.88
N LEU A 149 5.12 -0.76 3.87
CA LEU A 149 5.05 -0.27 5.25
C LEU A 149 6.46 0.03 5.80
N CYS A 150 7.39 -0.92 5.66
CA CYS A 150 8.77 -0.74 6.11
C CYS A 150 9.47 0.39 5.35
N THR A 151 9.29 0.46 4.03
CA THR A 151 9.92 1.48 3.18
C THR A 151 9.38 2.88 3.53
N ARG A 152 8.06 3.06 3.65
CA ARG A 152 7.43 4.34 4.01
C ARG A 152 7.86 4.80 5.40
N LYS A 153 7.88 3.90 6.38
CA LYS A 153 8.39 4.21 7.72
C LYS A 153 9.87 4.61 7.69
N ALA A 154 10.71 3.90 6.93
CA ALA A 154 12.13 4.24 6.79
C ALA A 154 12.33 5.65 6.19
N LEU A 155 11.53 6.02 5.19
CA LEU A 155 11.58 7.35 4.58
C LEU A 155 11.20 8.46 5.57
N ILE A 156 10.16 8.26 6.38
CA ILE A 156 9.79 9.22 7.43
C ILE A 156 10.93 9.36 8.45
N LEU A 157 11.48 8.23 8.91
CA LEU A 157 12.58 8.24 9.87
C LEU A 157 13.82 8.97 9.32
N LEU A 158 14.12 8.79 8.03
CA LEU A 158 15.18 9.50 7.35
C LEU A 158 14.92 11.02 7.32
N HIS A 159 13.68 11.43 7.00
CA HIS A 159 13.27 12.83 7.03
C HIS A 159 13.39 13.45 8.42
N LEU A 160 13.12 12.68 9.47
CA LEU A 160 13.29 13.05 10.87
C LEU A 160 14.76 12.93 11.37
N ASN A 161 15.73 12.73 10.47
CA ASN A 161 17.15 12.53 10.76
C ASN A 161 17.49 11.31 11.64
N ASN A 162 16.59 10.34 11.75
CA ASN A 162 16.81 9.09 12.47
C ASN A 162 17.40 8.03 11.52
N ASN A 163 18.62 8.28 11.04
CA ASN A 163 19.29 7.49 10.00
C ASN A 163 19.48 6.01 10.39
N GLU A 164 19.87 5.74 11.63
CA GLU A 164 20.14 4.38 12.10
C GLU A 164 18.86 3.55 12.17
N GLU A 165 17.74 4.13 12.62
CA GLU A 165 16.47 3.43 12.65
C GLU A 165 15.89 3.26 11.23
N ALA A 166 15.98 4.29 10.39
CA ALA A 166 15.57 4.20 8.97
C ALA A 166 16.27 3.03 8.26
N LYS A 167 17.57 2.88 8.47
CA LYS A 167 18.39 1.79 7.93
C LYS A 167 17.87 0.41 8.35
N LYS A 168 17.46 0.23 9.61
CA LYS A 168 16.86 -1.04 10.07
C LYS A 168 15.60 -1.39 9.27
N TYR A 169 14.73 -0.41 9.02
CA TYR A 169 13.51 -0.63 8.25
C TYR A 169 13.76 -0.86 6.75
N PHE A 170 14.78 -0.23 6.15
CA PHE A 170 15.19 -0.57 4.78
C PHE A 170 15.69 -2.02 4.67
N PHE A 171 16.49 -2.50 5.62
CA PHE A 171 16.92 -3.91 5.64
C PHE A 171 15.78 -4.87 5.96
N LEU A 172 14.82 -4.46 6.78
CA LEU A 172 13.62 -5.24 7.02
C LEU A 172 12.77 -5.38 5.74
N ALA A 173 12.58 -4.28 5.01
CA ALA A 173 11.95 -4.28 3.69
C ALA A 173 12.71 -5.17 2.69
N GLU A 174 14.05 -5.08 2.64
CA GLU A 174 14.92 -5.93 1.82
C GLU A 174 14.66 -7.43 2.09
N LYS A 175 14.58 -7.80 3.37
CA LYS A 175 14.34 -9.18 3.80
C LYS A 175 12.98 -9.68 3.31
N TYR A 176 11.91 -8.92 3.52
CA TYR A 176 10.58 -9.31 3.07
C TYR A 176 10.47 -9.36 1.55
N ASN A 177 11.06 -8.38 0.86
CA ASN A 177 11.06 -8.35 -0.60
C ASN A 177 11.77 -9.56 -1.21
N LYS A 178 12.90 -10.01 -0.65
CA LYS A 178 13.57 -11.26 -1.08
C LYS A 178 12.74 -12.51 -0.83
N THR A 179 11.97 -12.55 0.25
CA THR A 179 11.05 -13.67 0.50
C THR A 179 9.93 -13.67 -0.53
N TYR A 180 9.35 -12.50 -0.81
CA TYR A 180 8.30 -12.33 -1.82
C TYR A 180 8.79 -12.69 -3.23
N GLU A 181 9.97 -12.22 -3.64
CA GLU A 181 10.63 -12.57 -4.92
C GLU A 181 10.73 -14.09 -5.12
N LYS A 182 11.03 -14.84 -4.06
CA LYS A 182 11.16 -16.32 -4.12
C LYS A 182 9.81 -17.02 -4.21
N LEU A 183 8.79 -16.52 -3.51
CA LEU A 183 7.47 -17.12 -3.46
C LEU A 183 6.67 -16.83 -4.74
N LYS A 184 6.83 -15.64 -5.32
CA LYS A 184 6.06 -15.18 -6.49
C LYS A 184 6.97 -14.55 -7.57
N PRO A 185 7.87 -15.33 -8.20
CA PRO A 185 8.86 -14.80 -9.13
C PRO A 185 8.25 -14.12 -10.37
N TYR A 186 7.06 -14.55 -10.80
CA TYR A 186 6.34 -13.97 -11.94
C TYR A 186 5.61 -12.66 -11.59
N ALA A 187 4.98 -12.57 -10.41
CA ALA A 187 4.29 -11.36 -9.96
C ALA A 187 5.28 -10.20 -9.71
N PHE A 188 6.53 -10.54 -9.33
CA PHE A 188 7.59 -9.58 -9.09
C PHE A 188 7.96 -8.76 -10.34
N GLN A 189 7.78 -9.32 -11.53
CA GLN A 189 8.25 -8.70 -12.77
C GLN A 189 7.38 -7.53 -13.23
N ASN A 190 6.10 -7.48 -12.86
CA ASN A 190 5.15 -6.52 -13.43
C ASN A 190 4.58 -5.51 -12.40
N ASP A 191 4.34 -5.91 -11.15
CA ASP A 191 3.48 -5.11 -10.26
C ASP A 191 4.23 -4.23 -9.23
N ASN A 192 5.49 -4.52 -8.90
CA ASN A 192 6.20 -3.88 -7.77
C ASN A 192 7.33 -2.91 -8.17
N GLN A 193 7.43 -2.51 -9.44
CA GLN A 193 8.60 -1.75 -9.91
C GLN A 193 8.68 -0.34 -9.31
N ALA A 194 7.58 0.43 -9.33
CA ALA A 194 7.51 1.75 -8.71
C ALA A 194 7.75 1.69 -7.19
N GLU A 195 7.18 0.67 -6.56
CA GLU A 195 7.23 0.48 -5.11
C GLU A 195 8.65 0.11 -4.62
N ASN A 196 9.36 -0.72 -5.39
CA ASN A 196 10.73 -1.11 -5.09
C ASN A 196 11.79 -0.09 -5.52
N LEU A 197 11.43 0.86 -6.40
CA LEU A 197 12.35 1.90 -6.87
C LEU A 197 13.05 2.60 -5.69
N LEU A 198 12.27 3.00 -4.68
CA LEU A 198 12.77 3.71 -3.51
C LEU A 198 13.60 2.80 -2.61
N LEU A 199 13.13 1.58 -2.37
CA LEU A 199 13.87 0.60 -1.59
C LEU A 199 15.26 0.38 -2.18
N TYR A 200 15.35 0.15 -3.49
CA TYR A 200 16.62 -0.10 -4.17
C TYR A 200 17.52 1.12 -4.26
N PHE A 201 16.94 2.30 -4.50
CA PHE A 201 17.67 3.56 -4.43
C PHE A 201 18.36 3.72 -3.07
N PHE A 202 17.64 3.54 -1.96
CA PHE A 202 18.21 3.73 -0.64
C PHE A 202 19.16 2.61 -0.21
N LEU A 203 18.88 1.35 -0.55
CA LEU A 203 19.81 0.25 -0.27
C LEU A 203 21.15 0.43 -1.01
N LYS A 204 21.12 0.89 -2.27
CA LYS A 204 22.32 1.29 -3.02
C LYS A 204 23.14 2.33 -2.23
N GLU A 205 22.51 3.43 -1.82
CA GLU A 205 23.18 4.51 -1.08
C GLU A 205 23.72 4.06 0.28
N ILE A 206 22.98 3.21 1.00
CA ILE A 206 23.40 2.66 2.30
C ILE A 206 24.65 1.78 2.12
N TYR A 207 24.63 0.82 1.20
CA TYR A 207 25.76 -0.07 0.99
C TYR A 207 26.99 0.65 0.44
N LEU A 208 26.80 1.71 -0.37
CA LEU A 208 27.89 2.58 -0.80
C LEU A 208 28.59 3.26 0.38
N LYS A 209 27.81 3.84 1.31
CA LYS A 209 28.35 4.48 2.54
C LYS A 209 29.07 3.49 3.46
N GLU A 210 28.66 2.22 3.46
CA GLU A 210 29.32 1.15 4.22
C GLU A 210 30.56 0.56 3.51
N ASN A 211 30.97 1.11 2.35
CA ASN A 211 32.03 0.56 1.51
C ASN A 211 31.77 -0.87 1.02
N ASN A 212 30.50 -1.30 0.95
CA ASN A 212 30.11 -2.59 0.40
C ASN A 212 29.78 -2.47 -1.09
N ILE A 213 30.84 -2.29 -1.90
CA ILE A 213 30.73 -2.02 -3.34
C ILE A 213 29.92 -3.09 -4.08
N LYS A 214 30.13 -4.38 -3.76
CA LYS A 214 29.43 -5.48 -4.42
C LYS A 214 27.92 -5.40 -4.22
N LYS A 215 27.45 -5.11 -2.99
CA LYS A 215 26.02 -4.97 -2.74
C LYS A 215 25.47 -3.66 -3.31
N SER A 216 26.24 -2.57 -3.26
CA SER A 216 25.85 -1.30 -3.88
C SER A 216 25.56 -1.49 -5.38
N GLU A 217 26.45 -2.16 -6.12
CA GLU A 217 26.22 -2.43 -7.55
C GLU A 217 25.01 -3.33 -7.81
N LEU A 218 24.80 -4.38 -7.00
CA LEU A 218 23.59 -5.21 -7.10
C LEU A 218 22.30 -4.39 -6.98
N TYR A 219 22.24 -3.47 -6.00
CA TYR A 219 21.05 -2.63 -5.81
C TYR A 219 20.95 -1.51 -6.84
N ARG A 220 22.08 -1.03 -7.38
CA ARG A 220 22.12 -0.12 -8.51
C ARG A 220 21.50 -0.77 -9.75
N GLU A 221 21.87 -2.01 -10.09
CA GLU A 221 21.28 -2.77 -11.20
C GLU A 221 19.76 -2.96 -11.01
N LYS A 222 19.33 -3.37 -9.82
CA LYS A 222 17.90 -3.51 -9.50
C LYS A 222 17.14 -2.18 -9.59
N TYR A 223 17.74 -1.09 -9.12
CA TYR A 223 17.18 0.25 -9.24
C TYR A 223 17.01 0.69 -10.70
N PHE A 224 18.04 0.51 -11.53
CA PHE A 224 17.95 0.83 -12.96
C PHE A 224 16.96 -0.06 -13.71
N TYR A 225 16.84 -1.33 -13.33
CA TYR A 225 15.79 -2.20 -13.85
C TYR A 225 14.40 -1.62 -13.54
N CYS A 226 14.14 -1.15 -12.32
CA CYS A 226 12.88 -0.48 -11.99
C CYS A 226 12.67 0.79 -12.84
N LEU A 227 13.69 1.65 -12.98
CA LEU A 227 13.58 2.88 -13.78
C LEU A 227 13.26 2.62 -15.25
N GLN A 228 13.91 1.63 -15.87
CA GLN A 228 13.73 1.33 -17.31
C GLN A 228 12.34 0.84 -17.67
N ASN A 229 11.60 0.30 -16.70
CA ASN A 229 10.25 -0.20 -16.91
C ASN A 229 9.16 0.81 -16.48
N LEU A 230 9.55 2.00 -16.02
CA LEU A 230 8.63 3.09 -15.71
C LEU A 230 8.72 4.19 -16.79
N THR A 231 7.58 4.76 -17.13
CA THR A 231 7.51 5.97 -17.93
C THR A 231 7.92 7.19 -17.11
N LEU A 232 8.34 8.27 -17.78
CA LEU A 232 8.63 9.55 -17.11
C LEU A 232 7.41 10.08 -16.36
N GLU A 233 6.20 9.90 -16.91
CA GLU A 233 4.96 10.29 -16.25
C GLU A 233 4.78 9.56 -14.92
N GLU A 234 5.00 8.24 -14.88
CA GLU A 234 4.88 7.44 -13.65
C GLU A 234 5.95 7.83 -12.61
N ILE A 235 7.19 8.10 -13.04
CA ILE A 235 8.25 8.56 -12.13
C ILE A 235 7.90 9.93 -11.55
N LEU A 236 7.49 10.88 -12.39
CA LEU A 236 7.06 12.20 -11.92
C LEU A 236 5.85 12.08 -11.00
N PHE A 237 4.90 11.21 -11.32
CA PHE A 237 3.75 10.94 -10.49
C PHE A 237 4.16 10.38 -9.12
N GLU A 238 5.07 9.42 -9.05
CA GLU A 238 5.58 8.90 -7.78
C GLU A 238 6.31 9.98 -6.96
N ILE A 239 7.12 10.82 -7.62
CA ILE A 239 7.82 11.96 -6.98
C ILE A 239 6.82 12.97 -6.41
N GLU A 240 5.86 13.43 -7.22
CA GLU A 240 4.79 14.34 -6.80
C GLU A 240 3.98 13.74 -5.64
N ASN A 241 3.72 12.43 -5.69
CA ASN A 241 2.87 11.77 -4.71
C ASN A 241 3.56 11.33 -3.43
N ASN A 242 4.88 11.44 -3.36
CA ASN A 242 5.62 11.17 -2.15
C ASN A 242 6.51 12.36 -1.85
N PHE A 243 6.03 13.34 -1.09
CA PHE A 243 6.81 14.56 -0.79
C PHE A 243 8.16 14.27 -0.11
N LEU A 244 8.34 13.09 0.50
CA LEU A 244 9.64 12.61 0.99
C LEU A 244 10.68 12.43 -0.14
N LEU A 245 10.24 12.41 -1.39
CA LEU A 245 11.05 12.34 -2.59
C LEU A 245 11.55 13.70 -3.07
N GLU A 246 11.02 14.83 -2.59
CA GLU A 246 11.56 16.15 -2.96
C GLU A 246 13.08 16.24 -2.70
N ILE A 247 13.55 15.55 -1.66
CA ILE A 247 14.98 15.50 -1.26
C ILE A 247 15.84 14.73 -2.28
N ILE A 248 15.26 13.77 -3.00
CA ILE A 248 15.99 12.89 -3.93
C ILE A 248 15.47 12.95 -5.37
N ALA A 249 14.48 13.79 -5.65
CA ALA A 249 13.82 13.93 -6.94
C ALA A 249 14.84 14.27 -8.02
N ASP A 250 15.69 15.27 -7.77
CA ASP A 250 16.74 15.66 -8.71
C ASP A 250 17.70 14.50 -9.02
N LYS A 251 18.03 13.66 -8.03
CA LYS A 251 18.89 12.49 -8.26
C LYS A 251 18.19 11.44 -9.11
N ILE A 252 16.93 11.12 -8.81
CA ILE A 252 16.14 10.16 -9.59
C ILE A 252 15.96 10.65 -11.02
N LEU A 253 15.60 11.93 -11.21
CA LEU A 253 15.40 12.52 -12.53
C LEU A 253 16.69 12.60 -13.35
N ASN A 254 17.84 12.83 -12.71
CA ASN A 254 19.14 12.78 -13.37
C ASN A 254 19.53 11.35 -13.76
N ASP A 255 19.23 10.35 -12.93
CA ASP A 255 19.50 8.93 -13.24
C ASP A 255 18.59 8.40 -14.37
N PHE A 256 17.43 9.04 -14.61
CA PHE A 256 16.48 8.65 -15.66
C PHE A 256 16.82 9.20 -17.06
N ARG A 257 17.52 10.34 -17.13
CA ARG A 257 17.87 11.02 -18.39
C ARG A 257 19.07 10.36 -19.09
#